data_AF-X1EEB3-F1
#
_entry.id   AF-X1EEB3-F1
#
_cell.length_a   1.000
_cell.length_b   1.000
_cell.length_c   1.000
_cell.angle_alpha   90.00
_cell.angle_beta   90.00
_cell.angle_gamma   90.00
#
_symmetry.space_group_name_H-M   'P 1'
#
loop_
_entity.id
_entity.type
_entity.pdbx_description
1 polymer ?
#
loop_
_entity_poly.entity_id
_entity_poly.type
_entity_poly.pdbx_seq_one_letter_code
_entity_poly.pdbx_strand_id
1 'polypeptide(L)'
;GLNEEAIDIAFKNNIKLIITVDCGISSISEIEKANNYGIDVIVTDHHQPQKDIPSAIAIINPKCDANYPFKELAGVGVSFKVAQALYSKLEEKQDDLWSLLDYVALGSIADSVPFIDENRILIKHGLKMLNQTKKEGLKALIMESGVNYGNLGTKEVNFALAPRINAAGRLDDSKLALELLLTDSEYKAKHLSRKLSEINKHRREIGDNILREAREFASIQIKEEDNKVLVLASENWNQGVIGIIASRLVDEFNRPVIIISKKDRIAKG
;
A
#
# COMPACT_ATOMS: atom_id res chain seq x y z
N GLY A 1 6.17 6.38 -5.88
CA GLY A 1 7.38 6.33 -5.04
C GLY A 1 7.91 7.73 -4.86
N LEU A 2 9.14 7.85 -4.35
CA LEU A 2 9.85 9.13 -4.28
C LEU A 2 9.91 9.75 -5.69
N ASN A 3 9.75 11.06 -5.79
CA ASN A 3 9.82 11.78 -7.06
C ASN A 3 10.61 13.07 -6.88
N GLU A 4 11.14 13.58 -7.99
CA GLU A 4 11.99 14.76 -8.01
C GLU A 4 11.32 16.04 -7.50
N GLU A 5 10.01 16.20 -7.73
CA GLU A 5 9.25 17.37 -7.26
C GLU A 5 9.20 17.42 -5.73
N ALA A 6 9.04 16.27 -5.07
CA ALA A 6 9.07 16.15 -3.61
C ALA A 6 10.44 16.56 -3.05
N ILE A 7 11.53 16.23 -3.75
CA ILE A 7 12.88 16.65 -3.38
C ILE A 7 13.05 18.17 -3.50
N ASP A 8 12.53 18.76 -4.58
CA ASP A 8 12.56 20.23 -4.75
C ASP A 8 11.75 20.95 -3.66
N ILE A 9 10.61 20.39 -3.26
CA ILE A 9 9.82 20.91 -2.14
C ILE A 9 10.60 20.79 -0.83
N ALA A 10 11.22 19.64 -0.55
CA ALA A 10 12.02 19.43 0.65
C ALA A 10 13.17 20.45 0.75
N PHE A 11 13.89 20.67 -0.35
CA PHE A 11 14.97 21.65 -0.43
C PHE A 11 14.47 23.08 -0.15
N LYS A 12 13.38 23.50 -0.80
CA LYS A 12 12.77 24.83 -0.59
C LYS A 12 12.31 25.06 0.85
N ASN A 13 11.96 23.99 1.56
CA ASN A 13 11.54 24.04 2.96
C ASN A 13 12.69 23.78 3.95
N ASN A 14 13.94 23.78 3.50
CA ASN A 14 15.13 23.53 4.32
C ASN A 14 15.12 22.18 5.07
N ILE A 15 14.42 21.18 4.53
CA ILE A 15 14.44 19.83 5.07
C ILE A 15 15.85 19.24 4.92
N LYS A 16 16.35 18.60 5.97
CA LYS A 16 17.70 18.01 6.01
C LYS A 16 17.73 16.49 5.99
N LEU A 17 16.59 15.86 6.29
CA LEU A 17 16.45 14.41 6.31
C LEU A 17 15.10 14.02 5.72
N ILE A 18 15.13 13.06 4.81
CA ILE A 18 13.97 12.37 4.28
C ILE A 18 14.04 10.91 4.73
N ILE A 19 12.95 10.42 5.31
CA ILE A 19 12.78 8.99 5.61
C ILE A 19 11.66 8.48 4.72
N THR A 20 11.98 7.57 3.79
CA THR A 20 10.95 6.95 2.96
C THR A 20 10.27 5.84 3.74
N VAL A 21 9.01 5.55 3.39
CA VAL A 21 8.23 4.44 3.93
C VAL A 21 7.62 3.70 2.75
N ASP A 22 7.83 2.39 2.72
CA ASP A 22 7.25 1.48 1.72
C ASP A 22 7.63 1.83 0.26
N CYS A 23 8.77 2.51 0.09
CA CYS A 23 9.32 2.86 -1.21
C CYS A 23 10.77 3.34 -1.09
N GLY A 24 11.42 3.53 -2.24
CA GLY A 24 12.71 4.21 -2.35
C GLY A 24 13.86 3.30 -2.79
N ILE A 25 13.73 1.97 -2.71
CA ILE A 25 14.83 1.06 -3.10
C ILE A 25 15.21 1.15 -4.59
N SER A 26 14.29 1.63 -5.43
CA SER A 26 14.49 1.87 -6.87
C SER A 26 14.65 3.35 -7.25
N SER A 27 14.62 4.28 -6.29
CA SER A 27 14.63 5.73 -6.53
C SER A 27 16.05 6.30 -6.60
N ILE A 28 16.85 5.79 -7.54
CA ILE A 28 18.27 6.14 -7.68
C ILE A 28 18.44 7.64 -8.00
N SER A 29 17.79 8.11 -9.06
CA SER A 29 17.87 9.51 -9.52
C SER A 29 17.37 10.51 -8.49
N GLU A 30 16.26 10.20 -7.82
CA GLU A 30 15.66 11.08 -6.83
C GLU A 30 16.54 11.21 -5.58
N ILE A 31 17.16 10.11 -5.15
CA ILE A 31 18.07 10.12 -4.00
C ILE A 31 19.38 10.81 -4.36
N GLU A 32 19.90 10.64 -5.58
CA GLU A 32 21.05 11.41 -6.07
C GLU A 32 20.77 12.92 -6.07
N LYS A 33 19.59 13.33 -6.53
CA LYS A 33 19.17 14.74 -6.46
C LYS A 33 19.10 15.25 -5.02
N ALA A 34 18.55 14.47 -4.10
CA ALA A 34 18.50 14.82 -2.67
C ALA A 34 19.91 15.02 -2.09
N ASN A 35 20.83 14.11 -2.40
CA ASN A 35 22.23 14.20 -1.99
C ASN A 35 22.90 15.47 -2.53
N ASN A 36 22.66 15.81 -3.80
CA ASN A 36 23.19 17.04 -4.41
C ASN A 36 22.67 18.32 -3.73
N TYR A 37 21.48 18.27 -3.13
CA TYR A 37 20.92 19.34 -2.31
C TYR A 37 21.37 19.31 -0.85
N GLY A 38 22.21 18.34 -0.47
CA GLY A 38 22.65 18.14 0.91
C GLY A 38 21.51 17.70 1.83
N ILE A 39 20.58 16.91 1.32
CA ILE A 39 19.48 16.29 2.06
C ILE A 39 19.79 14.82 2.24
N ASP A 40 19.92 14.36 3.49
CA ASP A 40 20.12 12.95 3.79
C ASP A 40 18.83 12.17 3.49
N VAL A 41 18.98 10.96 2.94
CA VAL A 41 17.84 10.06 2.70
C VAL A 41 18.07 8.73 3.40
N ILE A 42 17.13 8.34 4.25
CA ILE A 42 17.01 6.98 4.81
C ILE A 42 15.89 6.26 4.07
N VAL A 43 16.22 5.14 3.43
CA VAL A 43 15.24 4.30 2.74
C VAL A 43 14.67 3.26 3.70
N THR A 44 13.35 3.21 3.88
CA THR A 44 12.68 2.07 4.52
C THR A 44 11.71 1.43 3.53
N ASP A 45 12.00 0.19 3.14
CA ASP A 45 11.33 -0.47 2.02
C ASP A 45 11.40 -2.00 2.18
N HIS A 46 10.60 -2.71 1.39
CA HIS A 46 10.54 -4.18 1.36
C HIS A 46 10.45 -4.75 -0.07
N HIS A 47 10.41 -3.88 -1.08
CA HIS A 47 10.43 -4.28 -2.47
C HIS A 47 11.75 -4.95 -2.87
N GLN A 48 11.74 -5.66 -4.00
CA GLN A 48 12.93 -6.32 -4.52
C GLN A 48 13.98 -5.27 -4.92
N PRO A 49 15.21 -5.35 -4.40
CA PRO A 49 16.28 -4.46 -4.86
C PRO A 49 16.62 -4.75 -6.31
N GLN A 50 16.91 -3.69 -7.06
CA GLN A 50 17.46 -3.80 -8.40
C GLN A 50 18.97 -4.10 -8.34
N LYS A 51 19.60 -4.31 -9.49
CA LYS A 51 21.05 -4.53 -9.58
C LYS A 51 21.83 -3.37 -8.95
N ASP A 52 21.41 -2.16 -9.28
CA ASP A 52 21.94 -0.92 -8.71
C ASP A 52 20.97 -0.45 -7.61
N ILE A 53 21.54 0.01 -6.49
CA ILE A 53 20.79 0.52 -5.33
C ILE A 53 21.13 1.99 -5.09
N PRO A 54 20.20 2.80 -4.56
CA PRO A 54 20.42 4.23 -4.37
C PRO A 54 21.52 4.50 -3.35
N SER A 55 22.24 5.62 -3.53
CA SER A 55 23.25 6.09 -2.58
C SER A 55 22.61 6.84 -1.40
N ALA A 56 21.69 6.18 -0.69
CA ALA A 56 21.07 6.68 0.54
C ALA A 56 22.04 6.57 1.73
N ILE A 57 21.90 7.42 2.76
CA ILE A 57 22.74 7.33 3.97
C ILE A 57 22.48 6.05 4.76
N ALA A 58 21.27 5.50 4.64
CA ALA A 58 20.93 4.16 5.11
C ALA A 58 19.83 3.54 4.25
N ILE A 59 19.92 2.22 4.04
CA ILE A 59 18.88 1.42 3.41
C ILE A 59 18.45 0.34 4.39
N ILE A 60 17.18 0.40 4.80
CA ILE A 60 16.55 -0.55 5.70
C ILE A 60 15.55 -1.34 4.88
N ASN A 61 16.03 -2.43 4.30
CA ASN A 61 15.22 -3.38 3.53
C ASN A 61 15.68 -4.82 3.84
N PRO A 62 14.78 -5.70 4.34
CA PRO A 62 15.11 -7.07 4.69
C PRO A 62 15.81 -7.85 3.57
N LYS A 63 15.48 -7.56 2.30
CA LYS A 63 16.00 -8.23 1.11
C LYS A 63 17.40 -7.76 0.71
N CYS A 64 17.90 -6.67 1.30
CA CYS A 64 19.25 -6.15 1.05
C CYS A 64 20.30 -6.68 2.03
N ASP A 65 19.91 -7.08 3.24
CA ASP A 65 20.84 -7.58 4.26
C ASP A 65 20.85 -9.10 4.29
N ALA A 66 21.92 -9.77 3.85
CA ALA A 66 22.00 -11.24 3.85
C ALA A 66 21.82 -11.89 5.24
N ASN A 67 22.12 -11.18 6.33
CA ASN A 67 22.08 -11.71 7.69
C ASN A 67 20.69 -11.63 8.34
N TYR A 68 19.81 -10.77 7.82
CA TYR A 68 18.46 -10.65 8.38
C TYR A 68 17.64 -11.92 8.07
N PRO A 69 17.11 -12.64 9.06
CA PRO A 69 16.60 -14.00 8.85
C PRO A 69 15.29 -14.05 8.06
N PHE A 70 14.50 -12.97 8.04
CA PHE A 70 13.16 -12.97 7.46
C PHE A 70 12.98 -11.90 6.37
N LYS A 71 12.74 -12.30 5.12
CA LYS A 71 12.76 -11.39 3.96
C LYS A 71 11.43 -10.74 3.60
N GLU A 72 10.35 -11.18 4.23
CA GLU A 72 9.00 -10.97 3.73
C GLU A 72 8.19 -9.97 4.55
N LEU A 73 8.83 -9.12 5.37
CA LEU A 73 8.11 -8.03 6.06
C LEU A 73 7.41 -7.13 5.03
N ALA A 74 6.21 -6.65 5.36
CA ALA A 74 5.59 -5.53 4.66
C ALA A 74 6.33 -4.22 4.97
N GLY A 75 6.15 -3.16 4.17
CA GLY A 75 6.73 -1.84 4.47
C GLY A 75 6.35 -1.29 5.85
N VAL A 76 5.11 -1.55 6.31
CA VAL A 76 4.68 -1.20 7.68
C VAL A 76 5.43 -2.01 8.76
N GLY A 77 5.78 -3.27 8.46
CA GLY A 77 6.57 -4.12 9.33
C GLY A 77 8.01 -3.62 9.46
N VAL A 78 8.61 -3.20 8.34
CA VAL A 78 9.92 -2.54 8.34
C VAL A 78 9.89 -1.25 9.15
N SER A 79 8.89 -0.40 8.94
CA SER A 79 8.70 0.84 9.69
C SER A 79 8.55 0.59 11.21
N PHE A 80 7.80 -0.45 11.57
CA PHE A 80 7.66 -0.87 12.96
C PHE A 80 8.99 -1.33 13.58
N LYS A 81 9.83 -2.06 12.83
CA LYS A 81 11.17 -2.47 13.28
C LYS A 81 12.12 -1.29 13.45
N VAL A 82 12.03 -0.28 12.58
CA VAL A 82 12.78 0.97 12.75
C VAL A 82 12.37 1.68 14.03
N ALA A 83 11.06 1.82 14.26
CA ALA A 83 10.55 2.39 15.51
C ALA A 83 10.99 1.56 16.73
N GLN A 84 10.96 0.22 16.64
CA GLN A 84 11.44 -0.67 17.69
C GLN A 84 12.92 -0.44 18.03
N ALA A 85 13.78 -0.36 17.01
CA ALA A 85 15.20 -0.10 17.18
C ALA A 85 15.45 1.28 17.80
N LEU A 86 14.70 2.30 17.38
CA LEU A 86 14.80 3.65 17.92
C LEU A 86 14.40 3.71 19.40
N TYR A 87 13.25 3.12 19.77
CA TYR A 87 12.81 3.04 21.17
C TYR A 87 13.84 2.30 22.03
N SER A 88 14.39 1.19 21.53
CA SER A 88 15.44 0.46 22.25
C SER A 88 16.72 1.29 22.41
N LYS A 89 17.10 2.08 21.40
CA LYS A 89 18.31 2.90 21.44
C LYS A 89 18.17 4.10 22.39
N LEU A 90 16.95 4.63 22.53
CA LEU A 90 16.62 5.72 23.43
C LEU A 90 16.24 5.25 24.84
N GLU A 91 16.23 3.94 25.09
CA GLU A 91 15.81 3.32 26.35
C GLU A 91 14.36 3.68 26.76
N GLU A 92 13.51 3.91 25.76
CA GLU A 92 12.10 4.27 25.94
C GLU A 92 11.22 3.04 26.19
N LYS A 93 10.10 3.24 26.90
CA LYS A 93 9.12 2.17 27.11
C LYS A 93 8.43 1.81 25.80
N GLN A 94 8.34 0.52 25.51
CA GLN A 94 7.76 0.03 24.26
C GLN A 94 6.22 -0.05 24.26
N ASP A 95 5.54 0.37 25.35
CA ASP A 95 4.08 0.31 25.45
C ASP A 95 3.39 1.08 24.31
N ASP A 96 3.89 2.27 24.00
CA ASP A 96 3.38 3.09 22.90
C ASP A 96 3.62 2.43 21.55
N LEU A 97 4.78 1.78 21.37
CA LEU A 97 5.09 1.02 20.17
C LEU A 97 4.12 -0.16 19.99
N TRP A 98 3.84 -0.92 21.04
CA TRP A 98 2.89 -2.04 20.98
C TRP A 98 1.47 -1.60 20.62
N SER A 99 1.10 -0.37 20.99
CA SER A 99 -0.18 0.22 20.61
C SER A 99 -0.34 0.39 19.09
N LEU A 100 0.76 0.45 18.32
CA LEU A 100 0.75 0.61 16.87
C LEU A 100 0.57 -0.71 16.09
N LEU A 101 0.52 -1.86 16.79
CA LEU A 101 0.36 -3.15 16.14
C LEU A 101 -0.94 -3.29 15.35
N ASP A 102 -1.98 -2.49 15.66
CA ASP A 102 -3.20 -2.44 14.85
C ASP A 102 -2.95 -1.93 13.42
N TYR A 103 -2.14 -0.88 13.25
CA TYR A 103 -1.68 -0.44 11.93
C TYR A 103 -0.76 -1.46 11.27
N VAL A 104 0.13 -2.10 12.03
CA VAL A 104 1.04 -3.13 11.49
C VAL A 104 0.26 -4.29 10.91
N ALA A 105 -0.75 -4.81 11.62
CA ALA A 105 -1.60 -5.86 11.10
C ALA A 105 -2.41 -5.39 9.89
N LEU A 106 -3.03 -4.21 9.96
CA LEU A 106 -3.80 -3.65 8.85
C LEU A 106 -2.96 -3.53 7.57
N GLY A 107 -1.77 -2.93 7.65
CA GLY A 107 -0.88 -2.76 6.51
C GLY A 107 -0.31 -4.08 6.01
N SER A 108 0.15 -4.97 6.90
CA SER A 108 0.71 -6.26 6.50
C SER A 108 -0.33 -7.15 5.81
N ILE A 109 -1.57 -7.17 6.32
CA ILE A 109 -2.66 -7.92 5.69
C ILE A 109 -2.99 -7.30 4.33
N ALA A 110 -3.13 -5.96 4.26
CA ALA A 110 -3.44 -5.24 3.03
C ALA A 110 -2.40 -5.46 1.91
N ASP A 111 -1.13 -5.60 2.31
CA ASP A 111 0.01 -5.86 1.41
C ASP A 111 0.14 -7.34 1.03
N SER A 112 -0.75 -8.20 1.55
CA SER A 112 -0.82 -9.63 1.21
C SER A 112 0.50 -10.39 1.38
N VAL A 113 1.34 -9.97 2.34
CA VAL A 113 2.60 -10.67 2.64
C VAL A 113 2.36 -12.07 3.21
N PRO A 114 3.30 -13.02 3.07
CA PRO A 114 3.19 -14.36 3.65
C PRO A 114 2.97 -14.36 5.17
N PHE A 115 1.98 -15.11 5.66
CA PHE A 115 1.64 -15.21 7.09
C PHE A 115 2.49 -16.28 7.82
N ILE A 116 3.80 -16.13 7.69
CA ILE A 116 4.81 -16.98 8.31
C ILE A 116 5.72 -16.15 9.21
N ASP A 117 6.43 -16.81 10.11
CA ASP A 117 7.48 -16.22 10.95
C ASP A 117 7.06 -14.87 11.61
N GLU A 118 7.86 -13.80 11.43
CA GLU A 118 7.60 -12.49 12.04
C GLU A 118 6.24 -11.90 11.64
N ASN A 119 5.87 -11.98 10.36
CA ASN A 119 4.57 -11.49 9.90
C ASN A 119 3.43 -12.19 10.65
N ARG A 120 3.53 -13.50 10.87
CA ARG A 120 2.51 -14.26 11.62
C ARG A 120 2.36 -13.73 13.04
N ILE A 121 3.47 -13.40 13.71
CA ILE A 121 3.46 -12.87 15.07
C ILE A 121 2.84 -11.46 15.06
N LEU A 122 3.34 -10.56 14.21
CA LEU A 122 2.87 -9.19 14.09
C LEU A 122 1.38 -9.13 13.76
N ILE A 123 0.92 -9.94 12.80
CA ILE A 123 -0.49 -10.01 12.40
C ILE A 123 -1.35 -10.58 13.53
N LYS A 124 -0.91 -11.66 14.21
CA LYS A 124 -1.69 -12.26 15.31
C LYS A 124 -1.92 -11.26 16.45
N HIS A 125 -0.86 -10.59 16.90
CA HIS A 125 -0.96 -9.62 17.99
C HIS A 125 -1.63 -8.32 17.54
N GLY A 126 -1.37 -7.87 16.32
CA GLY A 126 -1.99 -6.69 15.74
C GLY A 126 -3.48 -6.86 15.47
N LEU A 127 -3.97 -8.04 15.07
CA LEU A 127 -5.40 -8.32 14.98
C LEU A 127 -6.07 -8.27 16.35
N LYS A 128 -5.40 -8.76 17.41
CA LYS A 128 -5.91 -8.62 18.78
C LYS A 128 -6.05 -7.15 19.18
N MET A 129 -5.05 -6.32 18.83
CA MET A 129 -5.08 -4.88 19.06
C MET A 129 -6.14 -4.17 18.21
N LEU A 130 -6.27 -4.51 16.93
CA LEU A 130 -7.26 -3.93 16.02
C LEU A 130 -8.69 -4.20 16.51
N ASN A 131 -8.95 -5.40 17.04
CA ASN A 131 -10.25 -5.76 17.63
C ASN A 131 -10.60 -5.01 18.92
N GLN A 132 -9.63 -4.30 19.51
CA GLN A 132 -9.78 -3.56 20.76
C GLN A 132 -9.30 -2.11 20.61
N THR A 133 -9.11 -1.64 19.37
CA THR A 133 -8.47 -0.36 19.09
C THR A 133 -9.29 0.81 19.64
N LYS A 134 -8.60 1.77 20.24
CA LYS A 134 -9.22 3.01 20.71
C LYS A 134 -9.05 4.16 19.73
N LYS A 135 -8.35 3.93 18.61
CA LYS A 135 -8.07 4.96 17.61
C LYS A 135 -9.34 5.28 16.83
N GLU A 136 -9.79 6.54 16.90
CA GLU A 136 -11.08 6.95 16.33
C GLU A 136 -11.15 6.69 14.82
N GLY A 137 -10.04 6.91 14.11
CA GLY A 137 -9.90 6.55 12.70
C GLY A 137 -10.23 5.10 12.37
N LEU A 138 -9.59 4.16 13.07
CA LEU A 138 -9.78 2.73 12.85
C LEU A 138 -11.18 2.28 13.28
N LYS A 139 -11.68 2.77 14.42
CA LYS A 139 -13.06 2.50 14.88
C LYS A 139 -14.08 2.92 13.82
N ALA A 140 -13.96 4.16 13.31
CA ALA A 140 -14.87 4.69 12.30
C ALA A 140 -14.80 3.90 10.99
N LEU A 141 -13.60 3.47 10.58
CA LEU A 141 -13.41 2.61 9.41
C LEU A 141 -14.09 1.24 9.58
N ILE A 142 -13.91 0.60 10.74
CA ILE A 142 -14.52 -0.69 11.06
C ILE A 142 -16.05 -0.58 11.02
N MET A 143 -16.62 0.41 11.71
CA MET A 143 -18.07 0.62 11.76
C MET A 143 -18.65 0.89 10.38
N GLU A 144 -18.02 1.78 9.60
CA GLU A 144 -18.44 2.09 8.24
C GLU A 144 -18.26 0.89 7.28
N SER A 145 -17.38 -0.04 7.61
CA SER A 145 -17.19 -1.23 6.81
C SER A 145 -18.32 -2.25 6.91
N GLY A 146 -19.13 -2.18 7.97
CA GLY A 146 -20.23 -3.10 8.27
C GLY A 146 -19.78 -4.44 8.87
N VAL A 147 -18.50 -4.60 9.20
CA VAL A 147 -18.00 -5.81 9.87
C VAL A 147 -18.19 -5.73 11.39
N ASN A 148 -18.22 -6.89 12.04
CA ASN A 148 -18.44 -6.98 13.49
C ASN A 148 -17.18 -6.54 14.25
N TYR A 149 -17.26 -5.40 14.93
CA TYR A 149 -16.19 -4.92 15.79
C TYR A 149 -15.95 -5.90 16.95
N GLY A 150 -14.68 -6.21 17.24
CA GLY A 150 -14.29 -7.24 18.20
C GLY A 150 -14.20 -8.67 17.64
N ASN A 151 -14.60 -8.89 16.37
CA ASN A 151 -14.47 -10.18 15.69
C ASN A 151 -13.92 -10.04 14.25
N LEU A 152 -12.90 -9.20 14.06
CA LEU A 152 -12.17 -9.05 12.81
C LEU A 152 -11.10 -10.14 12.67
N GLY A 153 -11.16 -10.88 11.57
CA GLY A 153 -10.07 -11.71 11.09
C GLY A 153 -9.35 -11.07 9.90
N THR A 154 -8.45 -11.84 9.28
CA THR A 154 -7.69 -11.41 8.11
C THR A 154 -8.60 -11.13 6.91
N LYS A 155 -9.72 -11.87 6.78
CA LYS A 155 -10.70 -11.70 5.71
C LYS A 155 -11.37 -10.32 5.78
N GLU A 156 -11.84 -9.92 6.96
CA GLU A 156 -12.49 -8.62 7.15
C GLU A 156 -11.51 -7.49 6.85
N VAL A 157 -10.27 -7.61 7.28
CA VAL A 157 -9.22 -6.63 6.97
C VAL A 157 -8.98 -6.53 5.47
N ASN A 158 -8.77 -7.66 4.78
CA ASN A 158 -8.45 -7.68 3.35
C ASN A 158 -9.59 -7.23 2.43
N PHE A 159 -10.83 -7.61 2.77
CA PHE A 159 -11.96 -7.40 1.85
C PHE A 159 -12.89 -6.27 2.26
N ALA A 160 -12.83 -5.79 3.51
CA ALA A 160 -13.68 -4.70 3.98
C ALA A 160 -12.88 -3.44 4.35
N LEU A 161 -11.78 -3.56 5.10
CA LEU A 161 -11.05 -2.37 5.58
C LEU A 161 -10.05 -1.85 4.55
N ALA A 162 -9.07 -2.67 4.16
CA ALA A 162 -7.99 -2.29 3.24
C ALA A 162 -8.49 -1.69 1.92
N PRO A 163 -9.56 -2.21 1.26
CA PRO A 163 -10.05 -1.62 0.02
C PRO A 163 -10.56 -0.18 0.17
N ARG A 164 -11.06 0.21 1.35
CA ARG A 164 -11.52 1.60 1.60
C ARG A 164 -10.35 2.57 1.72
N ILE A 165 -9.28 2.15 2.37
CA ILE A 165 -8.02 2.93 2.44
C ILE A 165 -7.41 3.05 1.05
N ASN A 166 -7.25 1.91 0.35
CA ASN A 166 -6.59 1.87 -0.95
C ASN A 166 -7.39 2.57 -2.06
N ALA A 167 -8.71 2.70 -1.91
CA ALA A 167 -9.53 3.39 -2.90
C ALA A 167 -9.17 4.88 -3.01
N ALA A 168 -8.77 5.53 -1.90
CA ALA A 168 -8.32 6.92 -1.92
C ALA A 168 -7.14 7.10 -2.88
N GLY A 169 -6.07 6.32 -2.73
CA GLY A 169 -4.89 6.42 -3.61
C GLY A 169 -5.14 6.04 -5.07
N ARG A 170 -6.24 5.35 -5.40
CA ARG A 170 -6.57 4.92 -6.76
C ARG A 170 -7.45 5.90 -7.52
N LEU A 171 -8.37 6.58 -6.83
CA LEU A 171 -9.40 7.42 -7.47
C LEU A 171 -9.45 8.87 -6.97
N ASP A 172 -8.86 9.19 -5.82
CA ASP A 172 -9.01 10.49 -5.16
C ASP A 172 -7.70 10.86 -4.42
N ASP A 173 -7.77 11.74 -3.42
CA ASP A 173 -6.63 12.16 -2.61
C ASP A 173 -6.29 11.15 -1.51
N SER A 174 -5.13 10.50 -1.64
CA SER A 174 -4.55 9.62 -0.61
C SER A 174 -4.44 10.24 0.78
N LYS A 175 -4.38 11.58 0.89
CA LYS A 175 -4.37 12.29 2.18
C LYS A 175 -5.61 11.99 3.03
N LEU A 176 -6.75 11.70 2.42
CA LEU A 176 -7.97 11.36 3.16
C LEU A 176 -7.80 10.11 4.02
N ALA A 177 -7.09 9.10 3.48
CA ALA A 177 -6.81 7.88 4.21
C ALA A 177 -5.83 8.15 5.37
N LEU A 178 -4.78 8.92 5.13
CA LEU A 178 -3.82 9.30 6.18
C LEU A 178 -4.48 10.13 7.28
N GLU A 179 -5.29 11.13 6.91
CA GLU A 179 -6.03 11.94 7.86
C GLU A 179 -7.02 11.13 8.70
N LEU A 180 -7.65 10.09 8.11
CA LEU A 180 -8.51 9.19 8.86
C LEU A 180 -7.68 8.42 9.88
N LEU A 181 -6.53 7.88 9.49
CA LEU A 181 -5.71 7.08 10.40
C LEU A 181 -5.11 7.91 11.53
N LEU A 182 -4.84 9.21 11.32
CA LEU A 182 -4.20 10.09 12.31
C LEU A 182 -5.16 10.91 13.17
N THR A 183 -6.46 10.93 12.87
CA THR A 183 -7.39 11.79 13.63
C THR A 183 -7.81 11.17 14.98
N ASP A 184 -7.81 12.02 16.02
CA ASP A 184 -8.39 11.71 17.34
C ASP A 184 -9.83 12.23 17.49
N SER A 185 -10.34 12.98 16.50
CA SER A 185 -11.73 13.45 16.50
C SER A 185 -12.67 12.37 15.95
N GLU A 186 -13.59 11.89 16.79
CA GLU A 186 -14.65 10.95 16.39
C GLU A 186 -15.51 11.50 15.23
N TYR A 187 -15.85 12.79 15.29
CA TYR A 187 -16.63 13.46 14.24
C TYR A 187 -15.87 13.46 12.91
N LYS A 188 -14.59 13.86 12.91
CA LYS A 188 -13.76 13.87 11.70
C LYS A 188 -13.55 12.45 11.19
N ALA A 189 -13.31 11.48 12.06
CA ALA A 189 -13.14 10.08 11.70
C ALA A 189 -14.36 9.52 10.99
N LYS A 190 -15.57 9.76 11.52
CA LYS A 190 -16.83 9.33 10.91
C LYS A 190 -17.09 9.98 9.55
N HIS A 191 -16.76 11.25 9.40
CA HIS A 191 -16.86 11.94 8.11
C HIS A 191 -15.90 11.35 7.07
N LEU A 192 -14.62 11.19 7.43
CA LEU A 192 -13.61 10.65 6.54
C LEU A 192 -13.86 9.19 6.17
N SER A 193 -14.29 8.34 7.12
CA SER A 193 -14.59 6.94 6.83
C SER A 193 -15.73 6.79 5.82
N ARG A 194 -16.79 7.59 5.95
CA ARG A 194 -17.89 7.65 4.97
C ARG A 194 -17.39 8.04 3.58
N LYS A 195 -16.59 9.10 3.50
CA LYS A 195 -16.01 9.54 2.22
C LYS A 195 -15.17 8.43 1.58
N LEU A 196 -14.32 7.73 2.34
CA LEU A 196 -13.56 6.58 1.83
C LEU A 196 -14.46 5.41 1.40
N SER A 197 -15.57 5.19 2.11
CA SER A 197 -16.58 4.19 1.75
C SER A 197 -17.24 4.49 0.41
N GLU A 198 -17.59 5.77 0.17
CA GLU A 198 -18.14 6.27 -1.10
C GLU A 198 -17.14 6.13 -2.24
N ILE A 199 -15.88 6.56 -2.04
CA ILE A 199 -14.81 6.41 -3.04
C ILE A 199 -14.61 4.93 -3.38
N ASN A 200 -14.58 4.05 -2.38
CA ASN A 200 -14.47 2.61 -2.62
C ASN A 200 -15.67 2.02 -3.35
N LYS A 201 -16.89 2.50 -3.07
CA LYS A 201 -18.10 2.11 -3.81
C LYS A 201 -17.97 2.51 -5.29
N HIS A 202 -17.61 3.76 -5.56
CA HIS A 202 -17.39 4.24 -6.92
C HIS A 202 -16.29 3.45 -7.65
N ARG A 203 -15.20 3.12 -6.95
CA ARG A 203 -14.13 2.26 -7.46
C ARG A 203 -14.58 0.84 -7.80
N ARG A 204 -15.54 0.27 -7.06
CA ARG A 204 -16.17 -1.01 -7.44
C ARG A 204 -16.98 -0.87 -8.71
N GLU A 205 -17.83 0.15 -8.80
CA GLU A 205 -18.68 0.39 -9.96
C GLU A 205 -17.87 0.56 -11.25
N ILE A 206 -16.79 1.36 -11.21
CA ILE A 206 -15.83 1.48 -12.31
C ILE A 206 -15.22 0.11 -12.63
N GLY A 207 -14.73 -0.59 -11.62
CA GLY A 207 -14.08 -1.89 -11.81
C GLY A 207 -14.99 -2.95 -12.42
N ASP A 208 -16.26 -2.99 -12.02
CA ASP A 208 -17.23 -3.96 -12.53
C ASP A 208 -17.59 -3.67 -13.99
N ASN A 209 -17.65 -2.38 -14.38
CA ASN A 209 -17.81 -1.98 -15.78
C ASN A 209 -16.60 -2.37 -16.63
N ILE A 210 -15.38 -2.07 -16.18
CA ILE A 210 -14.14 -2.44 -16.87
C ILE A 210 -14.04 -3.96 -16.99
N LEU A 211 -14.36 -4.71 -15.92
CA LEU A 211 -14.29 -6.17 -15.92
C LEU A 211 -15.25 -6.79 -16.94
N ARG A 212 -16.46 -6.24 -17.07
CA ARG A 212 -17.45 -6.69 -18.06
C ARG A 212 -16.91 -6.52 -19.50
N GLU A 213 -16.43 -5.32 -19.83
CA GLU A 213 -15.85 -5.03 -21.15
C GLU A 213 -14.60 -5.88 -21.42
N ALA A 214 -13.71 -6.00 -20.43
CA ALA A 214 -12.48 -6.77 -20.57
C ALA A 214 -12.75 -8.28 -20.76
N ARG A 215 -13.80 -8.84 -20.12
CA ARG A 215 -14.24 -10.22 -20.36
C ARG A 215 -14.72 -10.44 -21.78
N GLU A 216 -15.46 -9.48 -22.35
CA GLU A 216 -15.89 -9.55 -23.75
C GLU A 216 -14.66 -9.62 -24.66
N PHE A 217 -13.68 -8.73 -24.47
CA PHE A 217 -12.44 -8.73 -25.26
C PHE A 217 -11.63 -10.02 -25.08
N ALA A 218 -11.48 -10.50 -23.84
CA ALA A 218 -10.77 -11.74 -23.53
C ALA A 218 -11.43 -12.96 -24.20
N SER A 219 -12.76 -13.03 -24.16
CA SER A 219 -13.52 -14.15 -24.75
C SER A 219 -13.36 -14.26 -26.27
N ILE A 220 -13.04 -13.15 -26.95
CA ILE A 220 -12.73 -13.12 -28.38
C ILE A 220 -11.31 -13.64 -28.61
N GLN A 221 -10.32 -13.13 -27.88
CA GLN A 221 -8.92 -13.51 -28.05
C GLN A 221 -8.66 -15.00 -27.73
N ILE A 222 -9.36 -15.58 -26.75
CA ILE A 222 -9.14 -16.98 -26.32
C ILE A 222 -9.57 -17.99 -27.37
N LYS A 223 -10.48 -17.63 -28.28
CA LYS A 223 -10.93 -18.50 -29.38
C LYS A 223 -9.83 -18.75 -30.40
N GLU A 224 -8.78 -17.93 -30.41
CA GLU A 224 -7.58 -18.17 -31.21
C GLU A 224 -6.64 -19.07 -30.42
N GLU A 225 -6.42 -20.30 -30.91
CA GLU A 225 -5.65 -21.35 -30.19
C GLU A 225 -4.24 -20.91 -29.79
N ASP A 226 -3.63 -19.98 -30.55
CA ASP A 226 -2.26 -19.50 -30.32
C ASP A 226 -2.15 -18.38 -29.27
N ASN A 227 -3.25 -17.79 -28.81
CA ASN A 227 -3.20 -16.63 -27.90
C ASN A 227 -2.92 -17.02 -26.43
N LYS A 228 -1.66 -17.31 -26.11
CA LYS A 228 -1.25 -17.70 -24.75
C LYS A 228 -1.29 -16.57 -23.71
N VAL A 229 -1.36 -15.31 -24.16
CA VAL A 229 -1.38 -14.11 -23.31
C VAL A 229 -2.54 -13.22 -23.75
N LEU A 230 -3.27 -12.67 -22.78
CA LEU A 230 -4.37 -11.73 -23.03
C LEU A 230 -3.82 -10.31 -22.97
N VAL A 231 -3.92 -9.57 -24.06
CA VAL A 231 -3.51 -8.16 -24.12
C VAL A 231 -4.73 -7.33 -24.46
N LEU A 232 -5.26 -6.63 -23.46
CA LEU A 232 -6.51 -5.91 -23.55
C LEU A 232 -6.25 -4.42 -23.35
N ALA A 233 -6.89 -3.57 -24.14
CA ALA A 233 -6.71 -2.12 -24.03
C ALA A 233 -7.99 -1.36 -24.35
N SER A 234 -8.28 -0.30 -23.60
CA SER A 234 -9.39 0.61 -23.87
C SER A 234 -9.05 2.04 -23.47
N GLU A 235 -9.63 3.01 -24.17
CA GLU A 235 -9.53 4.44 -23.84
C GLU A 235 -10.42 4.82 -22.65
N ASN A 236 -11.40 3.97 -22.32
CA ASN A 236 -12.37 4.23 -21.25
C ASN A 236 -11.95 3.66 -19.90
N TRP A 237 -10.79 3.00 -19.82
CA TRP A 237 -10.36 2.32 -18.59
C TRP A 237 -9.61 3.25 -17.66
N ASN A 238 -10.03 3.29 -16.39
CA ASN A 238 -9.36 4.07 -15.37
C ASN A 238 -8.06 3.38 -14.90
N GLN A 239 -6.92 4.08 -15.06
CA GLN A 239 -5.59 3.58 -14.68
C GLN A 239 -5.48 3.13 -13.21
N GLY A 240 -6.20 3.74 -12.27
CA GLY A 240 -6.19 3.36 -10.85
C GLY A 240 -6.85 1.99 -10.57
N VAL A 241 -7.61 1.46 -11.54
CA VAL A 241 -8.44 0.26 -11.36
C VAL A 241 -7.95 -0.93 -12.18
N ILE A 242 -7.28 -0.71 -13.31
CA ILE A 242 -6.88 -1.78 -14.26
C ILE A 242 -6.08 -2.92 -13.62
N GLY A 243 -5.20 -2.65 -12.65
CA GLY A 243 -4.41 -3.69 -11.99
C GLY A 243 -5.25 -4.72 -11.22
N ILE A 244 -6.36 -4.29 -10.59
CA ILE A 244 -7.29 -5.21 -9.90
C ILE A 244 -8.01 -6.10 -10.92
N ILE A 245 -8.31 -5.55 -12.10
CA ILE A 245 -9.00 -6.28 -13.17
C ILE A 245 -8.06 -7.32 -13.77
N ALA A 246 -6.78 -6.98 -13.99
CA ALA A 246 -5.79 -7.91 -14.52
C ALA A 246 -5.68 -9.18 -13.65
N SER A 247 -5.56 -9.04 -12.33
CA SER A 247 -5.49 -10.19 -11.41
C SER A 247 -6.74 -11.07 -11.49
N ARG A 248 -7.94 -10.47 -11.56
CA ARG A 248 -9.19 -11.24 -11.69
C ARG A 248 -9.26 -12.03 -12.99
N LEU A 249 -8.81 -11.44 -14.10
CA LEU A 249 -8.80 -12.10 -15.40
C LEU A 249 -7.75 -13.22 -15.46
N VAL A 250 -6.60 -13.05 -14.78
CA VAL A 250 -5.60 -14.13 -14.63
C VAL A 250 -6.25 -15.35 -13.96
N ASP A 251 -6.95 -15.14 -12.85
CA ASP A 251 -7.63 -16.22 -12.11
C ASP A 251 -8.75 -16.88 -12.94
N GLU A 252 -9.53 -16.07 -13.68
CA GLU A 252 -10.68 -16.55 -14.47
C GLU A 252 -10.25 -17.33 -15.71
N PHE A 253 -9.22 -16.85 -16.43
CA PHE A 253 -8.82 -17.41 -17.71
C PHE A 253 -7.57 -18.29 -17.64
N ASN A 254 -6.87 -18.34 -16.50
CA ASN A 254 -5.62 -19.08 -16.31
C ASN A 254 -4.56 -18.76 -17.37
N ARG A 255 -4.48 -17.48 -17.77
CA ARG A 255 -3.52 -16.94 -18.73
C ARG A 255 -2.89 -15.67 -18.17
N PRO A 256 -1.63 -15.34 -18.51
CA PRO A 256 -1.08 -14.02 -18.24
C PRO A 256 -1.94 -12.93 -18.89
N VAL A 257 -2.20 -11.84 -18.18
CA VAL A 257 -3.05 -10.73 -18.63
C VAL A 257 -2.28 -9.42 -18.54
N ILE A 258 -2.31 -8.66 -19.63
CA ILE A 258 -1.84 -7.28 -19.71
C ILE A 258 -3.07 -6.41 -19.99
N ILE A 259 -3.37 -5.46 -19.09
CA ILE A 259 -4.45 -4.48 -19.26
C ILE A 259 -3.84 -3.11 -19.45
N ILE A 260 -4.29 -2.38 -20.47
CA ILE A 260 -3.76 -1.07 -20.84
C ILE A 260 -4.87 -0.04 -20.84
N SER A 261 -4.72 1.01 -20.03
CA SER A 261 -5.50 2.24 -20.11
C SER A 261 -4.83 3.19 -21.11
N LYS A 262 -5.61 3.70 -22.07
CA LYS A 262 -5.14 4.67 -23.07
C LYS A 262 -5.76 6.04 -22.80
N LYS A 263 -4.95 7.07 -22.64
CA LYS A 263 -5.43 8.45 -22.48
C LYS A 263 -4.46 9.45 -23.11
N ASP A 264 -4.99 10.38 -23.91
CA ASP A 264 -4.21 11.47 -24.52
C ASP A 264 -2.92 10.98 -25.23
N ARG A 265 -3.04 9.90 -26.01
CA ARG A 265 -1.94 9.20 -26.71
C ARG A 265 -0.90 8.53 -25.82
N ILE A 266 -1.11 8.48 -24.52
CA ILE A 266 -0.28 7.75 -23.56
C ILE A 266 -1.00 6.45 -23.18
N ALA A 267 -0.27 5.34 -23.24
CA ALA A 267 -0.76 4.03 -22.81
C ALA A 267 -0.05 3.66 -21.50
N LYS A 268 -0.83 3.30 -20.47
CA LYS A 268 -0.30 2.85 -19.16
C LYS A 268 -0.97 1.53 -18.77
N GLY A 269 -0.18 0.58 -18.31
CA GLY A 269 -0.59 -0.75 -17.85
C GLY A 269 0.10 -1.12 -16.56
#